data_AF-A0A7S0M2N9-F1
#
_entry.id   AF-A0A7S0M2N9-F1
#
_cell.length_a   1.000
_cell.length_b   1.000
_cell.length_c   1.000
_cell.angle_alpha   90.00
_cell.angle_beta   90.00
_cell.angle_gamma   90.00
#
_symmetry.space_group_name_H-M   'P 1'
#
loop_
_entity.id
_entity.type
_entity.pdbx_description
1 polymer ?
#
loop_
_entity_poly.entity_id
_entity_poly.type
_entity_poly.pdbx_seq_one_letter_code
_entity_poly.pdbx_strand_id
1 'polypeptide(L)'
;MEFRDVLLFNFFKDSPVKNEWRVVLEQIRKRGKPTADYPQFDRVRMNILASELKELYTAVTRPQQRLWIVDEEMHTGDGDAGKHPMLQYWEAGGCSDDFTLVNSAEEYSAGASFASMAHRSTPEEWARQGRYLFEHKHYSQAEHCYSRAGVQYKRQQDISHAFTLRSEAARFANRE
;
A
#
# COMPACT_ATOMS: atom_id res chain seq x y z
N MET A 1 -4.72 10.07 -0.27
CA MET A 1 -3.74 9.53 0.68
C MET A 1 -2.73 8.75 -0.13
N GLU A 2 -1.49 9.21 -0.14
CA GLU A 2 -0.37 8.52 -0.76
C GLU A 2 0.49 8.00 0.37
N PHE A 3 0.84 6.72 0.33
CA PHE A 3 1.65 6.08 1.36
C PHE A 3 3.09 6.04 0.85
N ARG A 4 4.08 6.24 1.71
CA ARG A 4 5.49 6.10 1.30
C ARG A 4 5.79 4.64 0.94
N ASP A 5 5.42 3.75 1.85
CA ASP A 5 5.57 2.30 1.72
C ASP A 5 4.21 1.63 1.96
N VAL A 6 3.93 0.53 1.26
CA VAL A 6 2.72 -0.30 1.44
C VAL A 6 3.14 -1.75 1.73
N LEU A 7 2.47 -2.40 2.67
CA LEU A 7 2.64 -3.82 2.96
C LEU A 7 1.36 -4.59 2.62
N LEU A 8 1.48 -5.59 1.75
CA LEU A 8 0.50 -6.64 1.56
C LEU A 8 0.96 -7.86 2.34
N PHE A 9 0.12 -8.33 3.26
CA PHE A 9 0.39 -9.50 4.08
C PHE A 9 -0.63 -10.59 3.75
N ASN A 10 -0.14 -11.79 3.41
CA ASN A 10 -0.94 -12.96 3.05
C ASN A 10 -2.01 -12.71 1.96
N PHE A 11 -1.76 -11.74 1.07
CA PHE A 11 -2.70 -11.35 0.02
C PHE A 11 -3.00 -12.52 -0.91
N PHE A 12 -1.97 -13.26 -1.32
CA PHE A 12 -2.16 -14.42 -2.18
C PHE A 12 -2.64 -15.62 -1.39
N LYS A 13 -2.04 -15.94 -0.24
CA LYS A 13 -2.40 -17.07 0.64
C LYS A 13 -3.89 -17.07 0.97
N ASP A 14 -4.46 -15.91 1.30
CA ASP A 14 -5.85 -15.76 1.70
C ASP A 14 -6.80 -15.65 0.50
N SER A 15 -6.28 -15.67 -0.74
CA SER A 15 -7.09 -15.70 -1.95
C SER A 15 -7.95 -16.97 -2.02
N PRO A 16 -9.26 -16.84 -2.23
CA PRO A 16 -10.14 -17.99 -2.45
C PRO A 16 -9.96 -18.62 -3.84
N VAL A 17 -9.23 -17.99 -4.77
CA VAL A 17 -9.12 -18.39 -6.19
C VAL A 17 -7.69 -18.77 -6.60
N LYS A 18 -7.05 -19.63 -5.80
CA LYS A 18 -5.64 -20.06 -5.96
C LYS A 18 -5.26 -20.48 -7.39
N ASN A 19 -6.07 -21.35 -7.99
CA ASN A 19 -5.78 -21.92 -9.31
C ASN A 19 -6.05 -20.94 -10.46
N GLU A 20 -6.95 -19.97 -10.27
CA GLU A 20 -7.33 -19.00 -11.29
C GLU A 20 -6.19 -18.01 -11.60
N TRP A 21 -5.33 -17.73 -10.61
CA TRP A 21 -4.15 -16.89 -10.79
C TRP A 21 -3.21 -17.37 -11.90
N ARG A 22 -3.28 -18.65 -12.31
CA ARG A 22 -2.50 -19.20 -13.44
C ARG A 22 -2.75 -18.48 -14.77
N VAL A 23 -3.85 -17.72 -14.91
CA VAL A 23 -4.13 -16.91 -16.11
C VAL A 23 -3.04 -15.89 -16.42
N VAL A 24 -2.32 -15.39 -15.42
CA VAL A 24 -1.25 -14.40 -15.64
C VAL A 24 -0.04 -15.02 -16.32
N LEU A 25 0.14 -16.34 -16.19
CA LEU A 25 1.20 -17.09 -16.88
C LEU A 25 0.97 -17.15 -18.39
N GLU A 26 -0.29 -17.04 -18.85
CA GLU A 26 -0.61 -16.86 -20.27
C GLU A 26 0.07 -15.59 -20.83
N GLN A 27 0.12 -14.51 -20.03
CA GLN A 27 0.71 -13.24 -20.47
C GLN A 27 2.24 -13.31 -20.56
N ILE A 28 2.91 -14.08 -19.71
CA ILE A 28 4.35 -14.37 -19.83
C ILE A 28 4.63 -15.00 -21.21
N ARG A 29 3.75 -15.91 -21.63
CA ARG A 29 3.94 -16.71 -22.84
C ARG A 29 3.53 -16.02 -24.13
N LYS A 30 2.87 -14.86 -24.12
CA LYS A 30 2.78 -14.03 -25.33
C LYS A 30 4.15 -13.53 -25.83
N ARG A 31 5.20 -13.68 -25.01
CA ARG A 31 6.62 -13.54 -25.39
C ARG A 31 7.29 -14.86 -25.85
N GLY A 32 6.54 -15.97 -26.01
CA GLY A 32 6.98 -17.32 -26.43
C GLY A 32 5.88 -18.19 -27.07
N LYS A 33 6.07 -19.51 -27.24
CA LYS A 33 5.05 -20.41 -27.87
C LYS A 33 3.87 -20.73 -26.91
N PRO A 34 2.60 -20.63 -27.35
CA PRO A 34 1.44 -21.00 -26.54
C PRO A 34 1.33 -22.52 -26.37
N THR A 35 1.00 -23.00 -25.16
CA THR A 35 0.47 -24.36 -24.93
C THR A 35 -0.91 -24.26 -24.31
N ALA A 36 -1.73 -25.28 -24.55
CA ALA A 36 -3.15 -25.35 -24.18
C ALA A 36 -3.45 -25.50 -22.67
N ASP A 37 -2.45 -25.31 -21.79
CA ASP A 37 -2.52 -25.70 -20.36
C ASP A 37 -2.85 -24.55 -19.39
N TYR A 38 -3.15 -23.34 -19.88
CA TYR A 38 -3.47 -22.20 -19.02
C TYR A 38 -4.88 -21.67 -19.29
N PRO A 39 -5.65 -21.32 -18.25
CA PRO A 39 -6.98 -20.74 -18.41
C PRO A 39 -6.86 -19.34 -19.05
N GLN A 40 -7.79 -19.02 -19.94
CA GLN A 40 -7.93 -17.67 -20.50
C GLN A 40 -8.75 -16.79 -19.54
N PHE A 41 -8.39 -15.52 -19.42
CA PHE A 41 -9.13 -14.59 -18.55
C PHE A 41 -10.55 -14.33 -19.07
N ASP A 42 -11.54 -14.66 -18.24
CA ASP A 42 -12.95 -14.32 -18.47
C ASP A 42 -13.48 -13.56 -17.24
N ARG A 43 -13.74 -12.26 -17.41
CA ARG A 43 -14.19 -11.37 -16.33
C ARG A 43 -15.51 -11.80 -15.70
N VAL A 44 -16.40 -12.44 -16.45
CA VAL A 44 -17.72 -12.87 -15.96
C VAL A 44 -17.59 -14.13 -15.12
N ARG A 45 -16.79 -15.08 -15.59
CA ARG A 45 -16.57 -16.36 -14.90
C ARG A 45 -15.59 -16.25 -13.72
N MET A 46 -14.59 -15.37 -13.85
CA MET A 46 -13.49 -15.16 -12.89
C MET A 46 -13.67 -13.81 -12.18
N ASN A 47 -14.89 -13.53 -11.69
CA ASN A 47 -15.23 -12.23 -11.10
C ASN A 47 -14.48 -11.96 -9.77
N ILE A 48 -14.17 -13.01 -9.00
CA ILE A 48 -13.38 -12.93 -7.77
C ILE A 48 -11.94 -12.56 -8.14
N LEU A 49 -11.32 -13.28 -9.08
CA LEU A 49 -9.98 -12.92 -9.57
C LEU A 49 -9.95 -11.50 -10.14
N ALA A 50 -10.97 -11.07 -10.89
CA ALA A 50 -11.06 -9.71 -11.40
C ALA A 50 -11.10 -8.65 -10.28
N SER A 51 -11.70 -8.99 -9.14
CA SER A 51 -11.74 -8.14 -7.96
C SER A 51 -10.38 -8.10 -7.27
N GLU A 52 -9.74 -9.25 -7.07
CA GLU A 52 -8.40 -9.32 -6.49
C GLU A 52 -7.34 -8.62 -7.35
N LEU A 53 -7.40 -8.77 -8.69
CA LEU A 53 -6.52 -8.05 -9.61
C LEU A 53 -6.69 -6.52 -9.48
N LYS A 54 -7.92 -6.05 -9.22
CA LYS A 54 -8.20 -4.63 -8.98
C LYS A 54 -7.66 -4.16 -7.63
N GLU A 55 -7.77 -5.00 -6.60
CA GLU A 55 -7.19 -4.74 -5.28
C GLU A 55 -5.66 -4.68 -5.36
N LEU A 56 -5.05 -5.66 -6.02
CA LEU A 56 -3.61 -5.70 -6.27
C LEU A 56 -3.13 -4.48 -7.06
N TYR A 57 -3.83 -4.10 -8.14
CA TYR A 57 -3.54 -2.88 -8.90
C TYR A 57 -3.57 -1.64 -7.99
N THR A 58 -4.57 -1.55 -7.13
CA THR A 58 -4.70 -0.44 -6.18
C THR A 58 -3.52 -0.43 -5.22
N ALA A 59 -3.16 -1.58 -4.65
CA ALA A 59 -2.04 -1.71 -3.73
C ALA A 59 -0.69 -1.39 -4.38
N VAL A 60 -0.47 -1.80 -5.63
CA VAL A 60 0.75 -1.52 -6.40
C VAL A 60 0.89 -0.03 -6.74
N THR A 61 -0.22 0.68 -6.94
CA THR A 61 -0.22 2.10 -7.31
C THR A 61 -0.33 3.06 -6.11
N ARG A 62 -0.51 2.54 -4.88
CA ARG A 62 -0.56 3.35 -3.66
C ARG A 62 0.80 3.84 -3.13
N PRO A 63 1.89 3.05 -3.11
CA PRO A 63 3.14 3.49 -2.53
C PRO A 63 3.87 4.48 -3.45
N GLN A 64 4.50 5.49 -2.86
CA GLN A 64 5.40 6.41 -3.55
C GLN A 64 6.80 5.81 -3.74
N GLN A 65 7.21 4.87 -2.87
CA GLN A 65 8.56 4.30 -2.88
C GLN A 65 8.56 2.78 -2.98
N ARG A 66 7.96 2.05 -2.03
CA ARG A 66 8.09 0.58 -1.98
C ARG A 66 6.78 -0.13 -1.67
N LEU A 67 6.56 -1.23 -2.40
CA LEU A 67 5.55 -2.23 -2.07
C LEU A 67 6.25 -3.46 -1.49
N TRP A 68 5.82 -3.89 -0.32
CA TRP A 68 6.25 -5.11 0.33
C TRP A 68 5.12 -6.13 0.20
N ILE A 69 5.42 -7.30 -0.32
CA ILE A 69 4.48 -8.42 -0.37
C ILE A 69 5.09 -9.54 0.45
N VAL A 70 4.43 -9.88 1.55
CA VAL A 70 4.84 -10.94 2.46
C VAL A 70 3.72 -11.95 2.49
N ASP A 71 3.97 -13.08 1.86
CA ASP A 71 2.99 -14.14 1.70
C ASP A 71 3.59 -15.45 2.21
N GLU A 72 2.85 -16.16 3.05
CA GLU A 72 3.20 -17.52 3.42
C GLU A 72 3.13 -18.44 2.20
N GLU A 73 3.99 -19.47 2.16
CA GLU A 73 4.06 -20.38 1.03
C GLU A 73 2.69 -21.01 0.73
N MET A 74 2.17 -20.67 -0.45
CA MET A 74 0.89 -21.16 -0.91
C MET A 74 1.07 -22.54 -1.52
N HIS A 75 0.48 -23.56 -0.90
CA HIS A 75 0.32 -24.86 -1.55
C HIS A 75 -0.78 -24.71 -2.60
N THR A 76 -0.40 -24.67 -3.89
CA THR A 76 -1.38 -24.85 -4.96
C THR A 76 -1.92 -26.28 -4.82
N GLY A 77 -3.23 -26.46 -4.89
CA GLY A 77 -3.92 -27.70 -4.48
C GLY A 77 -3.55 -28.97 -5.25
N ASP A 78 -2.58 -28.91 -6.18
CA ASP A 78 -2.15 -29.98 -7.07
C ASP A 78 -0.80 -30.60 -6.66
N GLY A 79 -0.43 -30.53 -5.37
CA GLY A 79 0.77 -31.20 -4.85
C GLY A 79 2.10 -30.64 -5.35
N ASP A 80 2.08 -29.52 -6.08
CA ASP A 80 3.27 -28.85 -6.59
C ASP A 80 3.65 -27.71 -5.62
N ALA A 81 4.77 -27.86 -4.93
CA ALA A 81 5.35 -26.85 -4.04
C ALA A 81 5.97 -25.69 -4.85
N GLY A 82 5.21 -25.16 -5.81
CA GLY A 82 5.64 -24.17 -6.78
C GLY A 82 5.38 -22.73 -6.33
N LYS A 83 6.20 -21.80 -6.83
CA LYS A 83 6.01 -20.34 -6.63
C LYS A 83 4.62 -19.89 -7.09
N HIS A 84 4.03 -18.92 -6.41
CA HIS A 84 2.74 -18.32 -6.83
C HIS A 84 2.80 -17.79 -8.28
N PRO A 85 1.75 -17.94 -9.11
CA PRO A 85 1.75 -17.50 -10.51
C PRO A 85 2.13 -16.03 -10.72
N MET A 86 1.74 -15.12 -9.83
CA MET A 86 2.14 -13.71 -9.91
C MET A 86 3.64 -13.50 -9.71
N LEU A 87 4.25 -14.25 -8.80
CA LEU A 87 5.69 -14.16 -8.57
C LEU A 87 6.45 -14.62 -9.82
N GLN A 88 6.02 -15.72 -10.44
CA GLN A 88 6.58 -16.19 -11.71
C GLN A 88 6.42 -15.15 -12.82
N TYR A 89 5.27 -14.47 -12.87
CA TYR A 89 5.01 -13.38 -13.82
C TYR A 89 5.96 -12.20 -13.66
N TRP A 90 6.19 -11.75 -12.43
CA TRP A 90 7.13 -10.65 -12.17
C TRP A 90 8.58 -11.04 -12.45
N GLU A 91 9.02 -12.23 -12.02
CA GLU A 91 10.38 -12.75 -12.30
C GLU A 91 10.66 -12.88 -13.80
N ALA A 92 9.62 -13.15 -14.61
CA ALA A 92 9.73 -13.21 -16.07
C ALA A 92 9.72 -11.84 -16.77
N GLY A 93 9.84 -10.73 -16.03
CA GLY A 93 9.84 -9.38 -16.59
C GLY A 93 8.43 -8.89 -16.95
N GLY A 94 7.42 -9.33 -16.20
CA GLY A 94 6.06 -8.80 -16.25
C GLY A 94 5.90 -7.45 -15.54
N CYS A 95 6.90 -7.03 -14.77
CA CYS A 95 6.98 -5.66 -14.26
C CYS A 95 7.30 -4.67 -15.39
N SER A 96 6.73 -3.46 -15.31
CA SER A 96 7.18 -2.32 -16.13
C SER A 96 8.64 -2.00 -15.80
N ASP A 97 9.37 -1.38 -16.72
CA ASP A 97 10.76 -0.92 -16.50
C ASP A 97 10.87 0.05 -15.30
N ASP A 98 9.75 0.64 -14.88
CA ASP A 98 9.64 1.52 -13.71
C ASP A 98 9.69 0.78 -12.35
N PHE A 99 9.62 -0.56 -12.36
CA PHE A 99 9.59 -1.38 -11.14
C PHE A 99 10.74 -2.38 -11.09
N THR A 100 11.54 -2.29 -10.03
CA THR A 100 12.55 -3.30 -9.71
C THR A 100 11.97 -4.35 -8.77
N LEU A 101 11.84 -5.59 -9.25
CA LEU A 101 11.52 -6.72 -8.39
C LEU A 101 12.75 -7.11 -7.58
N VAL A 102 12.60 -7.17 -6.25
CA VAL A 102 13.63 -7.71 -5.36
C VAL A 102 13.05 -8.92 -4.65
N ASN A 103 13.64 -10.09 -4.91
CA ASN A 103 13.21 -11.37 -4.35
C ASN A 103 14.44 -12.23 -4.02
N SER A 104 15.19 -11.87 -2.97
CA SER A 104 16.40 -12.60 -2.54
C SER A 104 16.31 -13.05 -1.08
N ALA A 105 16.71 -14.30 -0.80
CA ALA A 105 16.76 -14.88 0.54
C ALA A 105 17.68 -14.11 1.50
N GLU A 106 18.67 -13.41 0.95
CA GLU A 106 19.67 -12.61 1.68
C GLU A 106 19.06 -11.33 2.29
N GLU A 107 18.09 -10.70 1.62
CA GLU A 107 17.35 -9.56 2.19
C GLU A 107 16.37 -9.97 3.28
N TYR A 108 15.84 -11.20 3.24
CA TYR A 108 15.05 -11.75 4.34
C TYR A 108 15.92 -11.99 5.60
N SER A 109 17.18 -12.43 5.43
CA SER A 109 18.09 -12.82 6.53
C SER A 109 18.80 -11.63 7.21
N ALA A 110 19.03 -10.53 6.49
CA ALA A 110 19.50 -9.27 7.07
C ALA A 110 18.43 -8.58 7.95
N GLY A 111 17.27 -9.21 8.11
CA GLY A 111 16.04 -8.57 8.54
C GLY A 111 15.64 -7.59 7.45
N ALA A 112 14.77 -8.01 6.53
CA ALA A 112 14.02 -7.10 5.66
C ALA A 112 13.43 -6.05 6.60
N SER A 113 14.12 -4.92 6.71
CA SER A 113 14.01 -4.13 7.94
C SER A 113 12.71 -3.39 7.81
N PHE A 114 11.62 -3.97 8.31
CA PHE A 114 10.38 -3.26 8.60
C PHE A 114 10.68 -2.03 9.46
N ALA A 115 11.82 -1.99 10.18
CA ALA A 115 12.28 -0.78 10.84
C ALA A 115 12.56 0.38 9.85
N SER A 116 12.99 0.10 8.62
CA SER A 116 13.10 1.10 7.55
C SER A 116 11.75 1.58 7.00
N MET A 117 10.69 0.77 7.15
CA MET A 117 9.29 1.17 6.89
C MET A 117 8.74 2.00 8.06
N ALA A 118 9.16 1.70 9.29
CA ALA A 118 8.83 2.43 10.51
C ALA A 118 9.62 3.74 10.63
N HIS A 119 9.47 4.64 9.65
CA HIS A 119 10.04 5.97 9.72
C HIS A 119 9.19 6.85 10.64
N ARG A 120 9.75 7.28 11.78
CA ARG A 120 9.10 8.29 12.61
C ARG A 120 9.16 9.62 11.87
N SER A 121 8.01 10.26 11.69
CA SER A 121 7.98 11.60 11.12
C SER A 121 8.80 12.57 11.97
N THR A 122 9.63 13.39 11.32
CA THR A 122 10.46 14.37 12.02
C THR A 122 9.61 15.51 12.57
N PRO A 123 10.11 16.25 13.58
CA PRO A 123 9.49 17.51 14.02
C PRO A 123 9.10 18.45 12.86
N GLU A 124 9.97 18.59 11.86
CA GLU A 124 9.78 19.47 10.71
C GLU A 124 8.67 18.95 9.77
N GLU A 125 8.57 17.64 9.58
CA GLU A 125 7.50 17.00 8.80
C GLU A 125 6.15 17.20 9.48
N TRP A 126 6.07 16.98 10.80
CA TRP A 126 4.88 17.28 11.59
C TRP A 126 4.47 18.74 11.49
N ALA A 127 5.43 19.67 11.60
CA ALA A 127 5.15 21.10 11.47
C ALA A 127 4.70 21.51 10.07
N ARG A 128 5.26 20.90 9.02
CA ARG A 128 4.85 21.11 7.63
C ARG A 128 3.42 20.64 7.41
N GLN A 129 3.09 19.44 7.88
CA GLN A 129 1.73 18.91 7.79
C GLN A 129 0.73 19.76 8.59
N GLY A 130 1.13 20.21 9.79
CA GLY A 130 0.33 21.13 10.61
C GLY A 130 0.03 22.44 9.88
N ARG A 131 1.02 23.01 9.16
CA ARG A 131 0.83 24.21 8.36
C ARG A 131 -0.18 24.00 7.23
N TYR A 132 -0.01 22.91 6.48
CA TYR A 132 -0.94 22.55 5.42
C TYR A 132 -2.38 22.42 5.94
N LEU A 133 -2.58 21.70 7.05
CA LEU A 133 -3.90 21.53 7.67
C LEU A 133 -4.48 22.86 8.17
N PHE A 134 -3.65 23.72 8.74
CA PHE A 134 -4.07 25.03 9.23
C PHE A 134 -4.56 25.93 8.08
N GLU A 135 -3.83 25.97 6.96
CA GLU A 135 -4.22 26.72 5.74
C GLU A 135 -5.56 26.25 5.18
N HIS A 136 -5.86 24.95 5.31
CA HIS A 136 -7.12 24.34 4.89
C HIS A 136 -8.20 24.36 5.98
N LYS A 137 -8.01 25.13 7.05
CA LYS A 137 -8.96 25.32 8.17
C LYS A 137 -9.24 24.06 9.01
N HIS A 138 -8.39 23.04 8.90
CA HIS A 138 -8.41 21.84 9.74
C HIS A 138 -7.66 22.08 11.05
N TYR A 139 -8.14 23.04 11.85
CA TYR A 139 -7.40 23.59 12.99
C TYR A 139 -7.10 22.55 14.10
N SER A 140 -8.04 21.66 14.40
CA SER A 140 -7.83 20.62 15.42
C SER A 140 -6.75 19.61 15.01
N GLN A 141 -6.71 19.24 13.74
CA GLN A 141 -5.70 18.35 13.19
C GLN A 141 -4.34 19.05 13.12
N ALA A 142 -4.32 20.35 12.77
CA ALA A 142 -3.11 21.17 12.79
C ALA A 142 -2.51 21.31 14.19
N GLU A 143 -3.34 21.54 15.21
CA GLU A 143 -2.93 21.57 16.61
C GLU A 143 -2.24 20.27 17.02
N HIS A 144 -2.86 19.12 16.68
CA HIS A 144 -2.28 17.81 16.96
C HIS A 144 -0.90 17.65 16.30
N CYS A 145 -0.78 18.03 15.02
CA CYS A 145 0.49 17.99 14.31
C CYS A 145 1.57 18.86 14.99
N TYR A 146 1.25 20.09 15.41
CA TYR A 146 2.23 20.94 16.10
C TYR A 146 2.61 20.41 17.49
N SER A 147 1.68 19.78 18.21
CA SER A 147 2.00 19.09 19.46
C SER A 147 2.99 17.94 19.23
N ARG A 148 2.86 17.19 18.14
CA ARG A 148 3.79 16.10 17.75
C ARG A 148 5.13 16.64 17.24
N ALA A 149 5.13 17.85 16.67
CA ALA A 149 6.33 18.53 16.20
C ALA A 149 7.26 18.99 17.35
N GLY A 150 6.74 19.09 18.58
CA GLY A 150 7.53 19.40 19.77
C GLY A 150 7.47 20.86 20.22
N VAL A 151 8.16 21.15 21.31
CA VAL A 151 8.04 22.41 22.09
C VAL A 151 8.37 23.67 21.29
N GLN A 152 9.24 23.56 20.27
CA GLN A 152 9.60 24.68 19.39
C GLN A 152 8.44 25.17 18.52
N TYR A 153 7.38 24.35 18.35
CA TYR A 153 6.16 24.72 17.61
C TYR A 153 4.98 25.06 18.53
N LYS A 154 5.24 25.31 19.82
CA LYS A 154 4.20 25.61 20.82
C LYS A 154 3.33 26.82 20.44
N ARG A 155 3.95 27.87 19.89
CA ARG A 155 3.21 29.05 19.41
C ARG A 155 2.18 28.67 18.33
N GLN A 156 2.56 27.84 17.37
CA GLN A 156 1.70 27.39 16.28
C GLN A 156 0.59 26.46 16.79
N GLN A 157 0.91 25.61 17.78
CA GLN A 157 -0.08 24.81 18.49
C GLN A 157 -1.13 25.69 19.16
N ASP A 158 -0.72 26.69 19.95
CA ASP A 158 -1.64 27.55 20.70
C ASP A 158 -2.52 28.40 19.76
N ILE A 159 -1.95 28.87 18.64
CA ILE A 159 -2.73 29.53 17.58
C ILE A 159 -3.77 28.56 17.00
N SER A 160 -3.38 27.34 16.64
CA SER A 160 -4.31 26.34 16.10
C SER A 160 -5.43 26.03 17.08
N HIS A 161 -5.11 25.89 18.37
CA HIS A 161 -6.07 25.67 19.44
C HIS A 161 -7.10 26.81 19.55
N ALA A 162 -6.64 28.07 19.53
CA ALA A 162 -7.52 29.23 19.59
C ALA A 162 -8.51 29.27 18.40
N PHE A 163 -8.07 28.90 17.20
CA PHE A 163 -8.95 28.80 16.03
C PHE A 163 -9.95 27.64 16.16
N THR A 164 -9.55 26.50 16.72
CA THR A 164 -10.44 25.37 17.03
C THR A 164 -11.56 25.84 17.97
N LEU A 165 -11.22 26.43 19.12
CA LEU A 165 -12.20 26.93 20.09
C LEU A 165 -13.15 27.97 19.48
N ARG A 166 -12.63 28.89 18.67
CA ARG A 166 -13.45 29.86 17.95
C ARG A 166 -14.47 29.17 17.03
N SER A 167 -14.04 28.14 16.30
CA SER A 167 -14.93 27.41 15.39
C SER A 167 -16.02 26.64 16.13
N GLU A 168 -15.70 26.11 17.31
CA GLU A 168 -16.66 25.43 18.18
C GLU A 168 -17.67 26.42 18.77
N ALA A 169 -17.20 27.54 19.32
CA ALA A 169 -18.08 28.59 19.85
C ALA A 169 -19.06 29.12 18.78
N ALA A 170 -18.58 29.35 17.55
CA ALA A 170 -19.44 29.75 16.44
C ALA A 170 -20.50 28.69 16.08
N ARG A 171 -20.18 27.39 16.21
CA ARG A 171 -21.14 26.30 16.00
C ARG A 171 -22.22 26.27 17.08
N PHE A 172 -21.87 26.56 18.34
CA PHE A 172 -22.84 26.67 19.41
C PHE A 172 -23.77 27.87 19.23
N ALA A 173 -23.24 29.03 18.87
CA ALA A 173 -24.03 30.24 18.64
C ALA A 173 -25.03 30.14 17.47
N ASN A 174 -24.74 29.31 16.46
CA ASN A 174 -25.63 29.09 15.31
C ASN A 174 -26.66 27.97 15.51
N ARG A 175 -26.72 27.35 16.70
CA ARG A 175 -27.68 26.29 17.05
C ARG A 175 -28.86 26.79 17.88
N GLU A 176 -28.82 28.04 18.36
CA GLU A 176 -29.94 28.76 18.97
C GLU A 176 -30.70 29.55 17.89
#